data_AF-A0A445GWU3-F1
#
_entry.id   AF-A0A445GWU3-F1
#
_cell.length_a   1.000
_cell.length_b   1.000
_cell.length_c   1.000
_cell.angle_alpha   90.00
_cell.angle_beta   90.00
_cell.angle_gamma   90.00
#
_symmetry.space_group_name_H-M   'P 1'
#
loop_
_entity.id
_entity.type
_entity.pdbx_description
1 polymer ?
#
loop_
_entity_poly.entity_id
_entity_poly.type
_entity_poly.pdbx_seq_one_letter_code
_entity_poly.pdbx_strand_id
1 'polypeptide(L)'
;MGNSHAKKRDTQFSRNVVEGRVPSPKNKTLSPSPSLEPPLPREPPPPAAMSLNKGSGKLSAKEKYALIPDNFTTLEQVTIALRKEGLESSNLVLGIDFTKSNEWTGSVSFNNRSLHAIGSTPNPYEKAISIIGKTLAPFDDDNLIPCFGFGDATTHDQEVFSFHSDNSPCHGFEEVLACYQKIVPNLRLSVIEAAIDIVEKSHGQFHVLVIVADGQVTTSAASEDGELSPQEARTIKAIADASSYPLSIILVGVGDGPWEDMKKFDDKIPARDFDNFQFVNFTDIMAKKSSPSEKEAAFALAALMEIPFQYKAATELGLLGRATGRSNKIVPRPPPAPYSQLVPPARVLSNTPTFMDDERNQMACAICLTNKKDLAFGCGHMTCRECGSRLTDCPICRQRITNRLRVFSS
;
A
#
# COMPACT_ATOMS: atom_id res chain seq x y z
N MET A 1 46.01 25.46 35.17
CA MET A 1 47.13 24.55 34.81
C MET A 1 46.57 23.51 33.84
N GLY A 2 47.10 23.23 32.65
CA GLY A 2 48.19 23.86 31.89
C GLY A 2 48.55 23.02 30.63
N ASN A 3 48.81 23.68 29.50
CA ASN A 3 49.25 23.17 28.17
C ASN A 3 50.36 22.08 28.21
N SER A 4 50.72 21.29 27.16
CA SER A 4 50.34 21.12 25.73
C SER A 4 50.85 19.73 25.23
N HIS A 5 50.97 19.30 23.95
CA HIS A 5 50.87 19.91 22.59
C HIS A 5 50.50 18.83 21.52
N ALA A 6 50.66 19.11 20.21
CA ALA A 6 50.52 18.11 19.12
C ALA A 6 51.57 18.26 17.98
N LYS A 7 51.89 17.16 17.27
CA LYS A 7 52.54 17.02 15.92
C LYS A 7 52.56 15.51 15.57
N LYS A 8 52.18 15.00 14.38
CA LYS A 8 52.55 15.20 12.96
C LYS A 8 53.75 14.36 12.45
N ARG A 9 53.40 13.42 11.55
CA ARG A 9 53.94 13.24 10.17
C ARG A 9 55.13 12.30 9.84
N ASP A 10 54.94 11.68 8.66
CA ASP A 10 55.86 11.39 7.54
C ASP A 10 56.98 10.33 7.67
N THR A 11 56.68 9.15 7.10
CA THR A 11 57.48 8.37 6.13
C THR A 11 59.01 8.55 6.04
N GLN A 12 59.74 7.43 6.00
CA GLN A 12 60.87 7.31 5.06
C GLN A 12 61.19 5.87 4.60
N PHE A 13 61.91 5.77 3.48
CA PHE A 13 62.18 4.56 2.70
C PHE A 13 63.71 4.39 2.57
N SER A 14 64.27 3.19 2.78
CA SER A 14 65.62 2.78 2.34
C SER A 14 65.72 1.24 2.42
N ARG A 15 66.13 0.50 1.38
CA ARG A 15 67.36 0.51 0.55
C ARG A 15 68.58 -0.14 1.25
N ASN A 16 69.03 -1.27 0.68
CA ASN A 16 70.35 -1.48 0.07
C ASN A 16 70.22 -2.69 -0.91
N VAL A 17 70.78 -2.77 -2.14
CA VAL A 17 72.14 -2.46 -2.67
C VAL A 17 73.11 -3.61 -2.28
N VAL A 18 73.86 -4.28 -3.18
CA VAL A 18 75.08 -3.86 -3.93
C VAL A 18 75.33 -4.73 -5.22
N GLU A 19 75.71 -4.08 -6.34
CA GLU A 19 76.60 -4.43 -7.52
C GLU A 19 76.79 -5.87 -8.09
N GLY A 20 77.28 -6.11 -9.33
CA GLY A 20 77.84 -5.25 -10.40
C GLY A 20 77.93 -5.94 -11.79
N ARG A 21 77.98 -5.22 -12.94
CA ARG A 21 79.19 -4.81 -13.73
C ARG A 21 79.98 -5.97 -14.39
N VAL A 22 80.39 -6.02 -15.68
CA VAL A 22 80.24 -5.30 -17.01
C VAL A 22 80.82 -6.27 -18.12
N PRO A 23 81.03 -5.96 -19.44
CA PRO A 23 80.51 -4.93 -20.37
C PRO A 23 80.05 -5.46 -21.78
N SER A 24 79.60 -4.50 -22.60
CA SER A 24 79.34 -4.41 -24.06
C SER A 24 80.01 -5.36 -25.07
N PRO A 25 79.37 -5.48 -26.26
CA PRO A 25 80.08 -5.35 -27.56
C PRO A 25 79.46 -4.30 -28.51
N LYS A 26 80.10 -4.03 -29.67
CA LYS A 26 79.61 -3.16 -30.75
C LYS A 26 79.52 -3.90 -32.09
N ASN A 27 78.60 -3.45 -32.95
CA ASN A 27 78.25 -4.00 -34.26
C ASN A 27 79.43 -4.27 -35.22
N LYS A 28 79.24 -5.25 -36.11
CA LYS A 28 79.58 -5.14 -37.54
C LYS A 28 78.53 -5.86 -38.39
N THR A 29 78.22 -5.28 -39.56
CA THR A 29 77.10 -5.65 -40.44
C THR A 29 77.55 -6.57 -41.56
N LEU A 30 76.70 -7.51 -41.99
CA LEU A 30 76.79 -8.19 -43.29
C LEU A 30 75.45 -8.85 -43.66
N SER A 31 75.17 -8.94 -44.96
CA SER A 31 73.92 -9.47 -45.53
C SER A 31 74.10 -9.76 -47.04
N PRO A 32 73.23 -10.55 -47.71
CA PRO A 32 72.49 -11.72 -47.22
C PRO A 32 72.61 -12.94 -48.19
N SER A 33 71.76 -13.96 -47.97
CA SER A 33 71.35 -15.03 -48.90
C SER A 33 72.22 -16.32 -48.96
N PRO A 34 71.61 -17.51 -49.20
CA PRO A 34 70.20 -17.90 -49.00
C PRO A 34 70.00 -19.26 -48.29
N SER A 35 68.71 -19.60 -48.05
CA SER A 35 68.16 -20.95 -47.85
C SER A 35 68.44 -21.71 -46.54
N LEU A 36 67.39 -21.83 -45.71
CA LEU A 36 66.89 -23.04 -45.01
C LEU A 36 66.10 -22.64 -43.74
N GLU A 37 64.80 -22.90 -43.70
CA GLU A 37 63.94 -22.62 -42.53
C GLU A 37 63.81 -23.84 -41.60
N PRO A 38 64.13 -23.72 -40.29
CA PRO A 38 63.83 -24.75 -39.28
C PRO A 38 62.38 -24.66 -38.75
N PRO A 39 61.85 -25.73 -38.10
CA PRO A 39 60.43 -25.82 -37.72
C PRO A 39 60.04 -24.95 -36.51
N LEU A 40 58.76 -24.52 -36.48
CA LEU A 40 58.14 -23.82 -35.36
C LEU A 40 57.87 -24.75 -34.14
N PRO A 41 57.85 -24.21 -32.90
CA PRO A 41 57.48 -24.98 -31.70
C PRO A 41 56.03 -25.47 -31.73
N ARG A 42 55.76 -26.57 -31.00
CA ARG A 42 54.39 -27.11 -30.84
C ARG A 42 53.64 -26.40 -29.72
N GLU A 43 52.36 -26.13 -29.95
CA GLU A 43 51.43 -25.64 -28.94
C GLU A 43 51.15 -26.70 -27.85
N PRO A 44 50.80 -26.29 -26.61
CA PRO A 44 50.36 -27.21 -25.58
C PRO A 44 49.00 -27.84 -25.92
N PRO A 45 48.70 -29.07 -25.45
CA PRO A 45 47.41 -29.70 -25.67
C PRO A 45 46.27 -28.91 -24.98
N PRO A 46 45.05 -28.93 -25.53
CA PRO A 46 43.91 -28.24 -24.92
C PRO A 46 43.60 -28.82 -23.53
N PRO A 47 43.05 -28.00 -22.60
CA PRO A 47 42.66 -28.48 -21.29
C PRO A 47 41.63 -29.61 -21.42
N ALA A 48 41.76 -30.62 -20.57
CA ALA A 48 40.85 -31.77 -20.57
C ALA A 48 39.40 -31.30 -20.42
N ALA A 49 38.52 -31.84 -21.27
CA ALA A 49 37.10 -31.55 -21.21
C ALA A 49 36.50 -32.10 -19.90
N MET A 50 36.49 -31.27 -18.86
CA MET A 50 35.52 -31.45 -17.79
C MET A 50 34.14 -31.44 -18.44
N SER A 51 33.38 -32.53 -18.31
CA SER A 51 32.01 -32.59 -18.77
C SER A 51 31.22 -31.49 -18.06
N LEU A 52 31.02 -30.38 -18.76
CA LEU A 52 30.01 -29.38 -18.42
C LEU A 52 28.67 -30.10 -18.51
N ASN A 53 28.27 -30.68 -17.37
CA ASN A 53 26.98 -31.29 -17.20
C ASN A 53 25.95 -30.18 -17.32
N LYS A 54 25.47 -29.95 -18.56
CA LYS A 54 24.42 -28.98 -18.89
C LYS A 54 23.08 -29.50 -18.37
N GLY A 55 22.98 -29.63 -17.05
CA GLY A 55 21.73 -29.37 -16.37
C GLY A 55 21.34 -27.94 -16.71
N SER A 56 20.45 -27.77 -17.68
CA SER A 56 19.73 -26.52 -17.88
C SER A 56 18.83 -26.35 -16.66
N GLY A 57 19.40 -25.77 -15.61
CA GLY A 57 18.72 -25.42 -14.38
C GLY A 57 17.61 -24.43 -14.71
N LYS A 58 16.40 -24.97 -14.95
CA LYS A 58 15.19 -24.18 -14.85
C LYS A 58 15.16 -23.65 -13.42
N LEU A 59 15.17 -22.33 -13.28
CA LEU A 59 14.77 -21.68 -12.04
C LEU A 59 13.42 -22.28 -11.60
N SER A 60 13.25 -22.54 -10.32
CA SER A 60 11.95 -22.90 -9.77
C SER A 60 10.94 -21.77 -10.05
N ALA A 61 9.64 -22.08 -10.06
CA ALA A 61 8.62 -21.05 -10.26
C ALA A 61 8.76 -19.90 -9.24
N LYS A 62 9.09 -20.22 -7.98
CA LYS A 62 9.35 -19.24 -6.91
C LYS A 62 10.55 -18.32 -7.18
N GLU A 63 11.63 -18.83 -7.77
CA GLU A 63 12.77 -18.01 -8.20
C GLU A 63 12.46 -17.19 -9.46
N LYS A 64 11.69 -17.75 -10.39
CA LYS A 64 11.28 -17.13 -11.66
C LYS A 64 10.31 -15.95 -11.44
N TYR A 65 9.45 -16.03 -10.43
CA TYR A 65 8.44 -15.02 -10.09
C TYR A 65 8.75 -14.30 -8.77
N ALA A 66 10.02 -14.20 -8.38
CA ALA A 66 10.42 -13.49 -7.15
C ALA A 66 10.28 -11.95 -7.26
N LEU A 67 10.33 -11.43 -8.49
CA LEU A 67 10.11 -10.04 -8.87
C LEU A 67 9.52 -10.01 -10.28
N ILE A 68 8.51 -9.19 -10.54
CA ILE A 68 7.88 -9.03 -11.85
C ILE A 68 8.21 -7.61 -12.39
N PRO A 69 8.76 -7.46 -13.61
CA PRO A 69 9.09 -6.14 -14.14
C PRO A 69 8.00 -5.54 -15.05
N ASP A 70 7.95 -4.21 -15.15
CA ASP A 70 7.13 -3.43 -16.09
C ASP A 70 7.33 -3.87 -17.56
N ASN A 71 6.51 -4.80 -18.05
CA ASN A 71 6.63 -5.36 -19.42
C ASN A 71 5.66 -4.74 -20.46
N PHE A 72 4.81 -3.80 -20.06
CA PHE A 72 3.71 -3.30 -20.91
C PHE A 72 3.69 -1.77 -21.04
N THR A 73 3.36 -1.28 -22.22
CA THR A 73 3.24 0.16 -22.54
C THR A 73 1.83 0.62 -22.89
N THR A 74 0.87 -0.30 -23.05
CA THR A 74 -0.55 0.03 -23.25
C THR A 74 -1.48 -0.96 -22.53
N LEU A 75 -2.67 -0.50 -22.13
CA LEU A 75 -3.72 -1.34 -21.55
C LEU A 75 -4.18 -2.47 -22.50
N GLU A 76 -4.10 -2.24 -23.82
CA GLU A 76 -4.39 -3.26 -24.84
C GLU A 76 -3.39 -4.43 -24.77
N GLN A 77 -2.09 -4.15 -24.61
CA GLN A 77 -1.08 -5.20 -24.43
C GLN A 77 -1.33 -6.02 -23.17
N VAL A 78 -1.71 -5.37 -22.06
CA VAL A 78 -2.10 -6.06 -20.81
C VAL A 78 -3.33 -6.95 -21.06
N THR A 79 -4.36 -6.41 -21.72
CA THR A 79 -5.61 -7.13 -22.04
C THR A 79 -5.35 -8.37 -22.91
N ILE A 80 -4.45 -8.24 -23.89
CA ILE A 80 -3.99 -9.34 -24.74
C ILE A 80 -3.19 -10.35 -23.91
N ALA A 81 -2.36 -9.91 -22.95
CA ALA A 81 -1.59 -10.79 -22.09
C ALA A 81 -2.47 -11.58 -21.12
N LEU A 82 -3.43 -10.94 -20.45
CA LEU A 82 -4.41 -11.61 -19.55
C LEU A 82 -5.13 -12.74 -20.30
N ARG A 83 -5.73 -12.43 -21.45
CA ARG A 83 -6.43 -13.40 -22.31
C ARG A 83 -5.51 -14.51 -22.83
N LYS A 84 -4.27 -14.18 -23.24
CA LYS A 84 -3.29 -15.15 -23.75
C LYS A 84 -2.82 -16.12 -22.68
N GLU A 85 -2.70 -15.67 -21.43
CA GLU A 85 -2.29 -16.50 -20.30
C GLU A 85 -3.45 -17.32 -19.72
N GLY A 86 -4.67 -17.16 -20.23
CA GLY A 86 -5.85 -17.93 -19.82
C GLY A 86 -6.65 -17.29 -18.68
N LEU A 87 -6.38 -16.03 -18.32
CA LEU A 87 -7.29 -15.26 -17.48
C LEU A 87 -8.46 -14.77 -18.36
N GLU A 88 -9.41 -15.68 -18.61
CA GLU A 88 -10.69 -15.35 -19.25
C GLU A 88 -11.58 -14.54 -18.28
N SER A 89 -11.44 -14.81 -16.97
CA SER A 89 -12.12 -14.09 -15.88
C SER A 89 -11.32 -14.10 -14.58
N SER A 90 -11.72 -13.23 -13.65
CA SER A 90 -11.20 -13.07 -12.29
C SER A 90 -12.33 -12.67 -11.34
N ASN A 91 -12.03 -12.58 -10.03
CA ASN A 91 -12.96 -12.08 -9.02
C ASN A 91 -12.33 -10.88 -8.30
N LEU A 92 -13.08 -9.79 -8.12
CA LEU A 92 -12.59 -8.55 -7.50
C LEU A 92 -12.99 -8.42 -6.03
N VAL A 93 -12.02 -8.08 -5.17
CA VAL A 93 -12.26 -7.70 -3.76
C VAL A 93 -11.78 -6.27 -3.54
N LEU A 94 -12.53 -5.44 -2.82
CA LEU A 94 -12.18 -4.04 -2.61
C LEU A 94 -12.09 -3.69 -1.11
N GLY A 95 -10.91 -3.24 -0.70
CA GLY A 95 -10.65 -2.62 0.60
C GLY A 95 -10.55 -1.11 0.48
N ILE A 96 -11.37 -0.38 1.24
CA ILE A 96 -11.30 1.08 1.30
C ILE A 96 -10.71 1.51 2.64
N ASP A 97 -9.48 2.03 2.59
CA ASP A 97 -8.92 2.86 3.65
C ASP A 97 -9.88 3.98 3.95
N PHE A 98 -10.01 4.23 5.24
CA PHE A 98 -10.89 5.23 5.74
C PHE A 98 -10.22 6.17 6.77
N THR A 99 -8.91 5.99 7.07
CA THR A 99 -8.10 6.55 8.20
C THR A 99 -8.45 7.96 8.64
N LYS A 100 -8.31 8.25 9.94
CA LYS A 100 -8.30 9.64 10.40
C LYS A 100 -7.28 10.52 9.69
N SER A 101 -6.16 9.96 9.21
CA SER A 101 -5.20 10.72 8.42
C SER A 101 -5.77 11.28 7.12
N ASN A 102 -6.82 10.66 6.55
CA ASN A 102 -7.59 11.23 5.46
C ASN A 102 -8.28 12.56 5.81
N GLU A 103 -8.33 13.02 7.08
CA GLU A 103 -8.70 14.40 7.42
C GLU A 103 -7.63 15.42 6.96
N TRP A 104 -6.34 15.03 6.92
CA TRP A 104 -5.19 15.92 6.69
C TRP A 104 -4.26 15.55 5.52
N THR A 105 -4.24 14.29 5.05
CA THR A 105 -3.44 13.84 3.88
C THR A 105 -4.00 14.30 2.54
N GLY A 106 -5.06 15.12 2.54
CA GLY A 106 -5.50 15.90 1.38
C GLY A 106 -5.06 17.37 1.40
N SER A 107 -4.06 17.71 2.22
CA SER A 107 -3.53 19.08 2.39
C SER A 107 -3.08 19.68 1.05
N VAL A 108 -2.17 19.01 0.35
CA VAL A 108 -1.59 19.47 -0.92
C VAL A 108 -2.40 18.95 -2.11
N SER A 109 -2.65 17.65 -2.15
CA SER A 109 -3.29 16.94 -3.27
C SER A 109 -4.79 17.21 -3.44
N PHE A 110 -5.50 17.62 -2.38
CA PHE A 110 -6.96 17.80 -2.40
C PHE A 110 -7.45 19.15 -1.86
N ASN A 111 -6.54 20.13 -1.79
CA ASN A 111 -6.78 21.53 -1.39
C ASN A 111 -7.23 21.70 0.08
N ASN A 112 -6.51 21.10 1.01
CA ASN A 112 -6.81 21.13 2.45
C ASN A 112 -8.26 20.70 2.77
N ARG A 113 -8.68 19.61 2.12
CA ARG A 113 -9.94 18.91 2.38
C ARG A 113 -9.65 17.46 2.71
N SER A 114 -10.55 16.81 3.46
CA SER A 114 -10.45 15.38 3.69
C SER A 114 -10.51 14.61 2.36
N LEU A 115 -9.72 13.56 2.21
CA LEU A 115 -9.73 12.68 1.04
C LEU A 115 -11.07 11.94 0.86
N HIS A 116 -11.92 11.86 1.89
CA HIS A 116 -13.30 11.35 1.81
C HIS A 116 -14.37 12.44 1.67
N ALA A 117 -14.00 13.71 1.50
CA ALA A 117 -14.99 14.80 1.45
C ALA A 117 -15.89 14.68 0.20
N ILE A 118 -17.12 14.19 0.41
CA ILE A 118 -18.17 14.08 -0.61
C ILE A 118 -18.61 15.49 -1.05
N GLY A 119 -18.87 15.68 -2.35
CA GLY A 119 -19.35 16.95 -2.88
C GLY A 119 -19.51 16.95 -4.41
N SER A 120 -19.60 18.12 -5.01
CA SER A 120 -19.78 18.31 -6.47
C SER A 120 -18.59 17.89 -7.33
N THR A 121 -17.46 17.50 -6.72
CA THR A 121 -16.26 17.03 -7.40
C THR A 121 -15.81 15.72 -6.74
N PRO A 122 -15.72 14.60 -7.49
CA PRO A 122 -15.31 13.32 -6.92
C PRO A 122 -13.97 13.41 -6.19
N ASN A 123 -13.91 12.83 -5.00
CA ASN A 123 -12.70 12.75 -4.20
C ASN A 123 -11.72 11.68 -4.74
N PRO A 124 -10.48 11.58 -4.23
CA PRO A 124 -9.49 10.66 -4.76
C PRO A 124 -9.92 9.18 -4.72
N TYR A 125 -10.65 8.75 -3.67
CA TYR A 125 -11.21 7.40 -3.60
C TYR A 125 -12.29 7.17 -4.67
N GLU A 126 -13.27 8.07 -4.80
CA GLU A 126 -14.32 7.95 -5.83
C GLU A 126 -13.73 7.88 -7.24
N LYS A 127 -12.66 8.65 -7.52
CA LYS A 127 -11.95 8.59 -8.80
C LYS A 127 -11.19 7.28 -8.98
N ALA A 128 -10.45 6.82 -7.96
CA ALA A 128 -9.75 5.55 -8.00
C ALA A 128 -10.74 4.41 -8.26
N ILE A 129 -11.78 4.28 -7.45
CA ILE A 129 -12.87 3.28 -7.57
C ILE A 129 -13.51 3.33 -8.96
N SER A 130 -13.82 4.53 -9.48
CA SER A 130 -14.42 4.68 -10.81
C SER A 130 -13.49 4.22 -11.96
N ILE A 131 -12.19 4.52 -11.89
CA ILE A 131 -11.24 4.12 -12.95
C ILE A 131 -10.88 2.63 -12.83
N ILE A 132 -10.74 2.11 -11.60
CA ILE A 132 -10.63 0.68 -11.33
C ILE A 132 -11.83 -0.04 -11.97
N GLY A 133 -13.06 0.40 -11.69
CA GLY A 133 -14.27 -0.22 -12.23
C GLY A 133 -14.32 -0.24 -13.75
N LYS A 134 -14.07 0.91 -14.41
CA LYS A 134 -13.96 1.00 -15.88
C LYS A 134 -12.96 0.01 -16.49
N THR A 135 -11.91 -0.36 -15.75
CA THR A 135 -10.77 -1.13 -16.25
C THR A 135 -10.85 -2.61 -15.90
N LEU A 136 -11.30 -2.94 -14.68
CA LEU A 136 -11.31 -4.31 -14.14
C LEU A 136 -12.66 -5.01 -14.21
N ALA A 137 -13.80 -4.30 -14.20
CA ALA A 137 -15.11 -4.94 -14.36
C ALA A 137 -15.26 -5.76 -15.66
N PRO A 138 -14.61 -5.41 -16.80
CA PRO A 138 -14.58 -6.28 -17.99
C PRO A 138 -13.82 -7.62 -17.82
N PHE A 139 -13.25 -7.89 -16.65
CA PHE A 139 -12.57 -9.13 -16.26
C PHE A 139 -13.16 -9.74 -14.97
N ASP A 140 -14.27 -9.21 -14.45
CA ASP A 140 -14.97 -9.73 -13.27
C ASP A 140 -16.15 -10.59 -13.73
N ASP A 141 -16.22 -11.85 -13.29
CA ASP A 141 -17.03 -12.89 -13.94
C ASP A 141 -18.54 -12.80 -13.63
N ASP A 142 -18.88 -12.43 -12.39
CA ASP A 142 -20.26 -12.33 -11.88
C ASP A 142 -20.70 -10.89 -11.54
N ASN A 143 -19.78 -9.92 -11.61
CA ASN A 143 -19.98 -8.52 -11.23
C ASN A 143 -20.39 -8.38 -9.74
N LEU A 144 -19.99 -9.33 -8.89
CA LEU A 144 -20.23 -9.34 -7.44
C LEU A 144 -18.93 -9.02 -6.68
N ILE A 145 -18.85 -7.82 -6.13
CA ILE A 145 -17.62 -7.30 -5.51
C ILE A 145 -17.77 -7.29 -3.98
N PRO A 146 -17.12 -8.19 -3.23
CA PRO A 146 -16.98 -8.06 -1.78
C PRO A 146 -16.25 -6.76 -1.40
N CYS A 147 -16.99 -5.81 -0.81
CA CYS A 147 -16.46 -4.53 -0.37
C CYS A 147 -16.36 -4.44 1.15
N PHE A 148 -15.17 -4.03 1.60
CA PHE A 148 -14.84 -3.86 3.01
C PHE A 148 -14.31 -2.46 3.28
N GLY A 149 -14.89 -1.81 4.29
CA GLY A 149 -14.20 -0.76 5.02
C GLY A 149 -13.59 -1.37 6.28
N PHE A 150 -12.55 -0.75 6.81
CA PHE A 150 -11.74 -1.37 7.86
C PHE A 150 -10.98 -0.30 8.59
N GLY A 151 -10.90 -0.32 9.92
CA GLY A 151 -10.17 0.67 10.72
C GLY A 151 -10.94 1.62 11.62
N ASP A 152 -12.26 1.70 11.43
CA ASP A 152 -13.13 2.73 12.00
C ASP A 152 -13.22 2.72 13.54
N ALA A 153 -14.02 3.63 14.10
CA ALA A 153 -14.33 3.63 15.53
C ALA A 153 -15.00 2.34 16.04
N THR A 154 -15.48 1.45 15.15
CA THR A 154 -15.98 0.10 15.49
C THR A 154 -14.97 -1.03 15.23
N THR A 155 -14.12 -0.96 14.21
CA THR A 155 -13.17 -2.03 13.83
C THR A 155 -11.71 -1.82 14.26
N HIS A 156 -11.28 -0.58 14.45
CA HIS A 156 -9.91 -0.20 14.83
C HIS A 156 -8.83 -1.03 14.08
N ASP A 157 -7.81 -1.49 14.79
CA ASP A 157 -6.55 -1.95 14.22
C ASP A 157 -6.57 -3.41 13.72
N GLN A 158 -7.72 -4.08 13.79
CA GLN A 158 -7.80 -5.56 13.85
C GLN A 158 -8.96 -6.19 13.07
N GLU A 159 -10.01 -5.46 12.69
CA GLU A 159 -11.23 -6.03 12.10
C GLU A 159 -11.64 -5.33 10.78
N VAL A 160 -12.50 -5.97 9.98
CA VAL A 160 -13.17 -5.36 8.81
C VAL A 160 -14.66 -5.16 9.11
N PHE A 161 -15.29 -4.22 8.40
CA PHE A 161 -16.74 -4.16 8.24
C PHE A 161 -17.11 -4.36 6.76
N SER A 162 -18.17 -5.12 6.48
CA SER A 162 -18.71 -5.21 5.11
C SER A 162 -19.55 -3.97 4.79
N PHE A 163 -19.61 -3.57 3.52
CA PHE A 163 -20.50 -2.50 3.06
C PHE A 163 -21.99 -2.88 3.25
N HIS A 164 -22.34 -4.17 3.26
CA HIS A 164 -23.70 -4.67 3.49
C HIS A 164 -23.79 -5.41 4.84
N SER A 165 -24.91 -5.23 5.56
CA SER A 165 -25.09 -5.76 6.92
C SER A 165 -25.24 -7.27 7.02
N ASP A 166 -25.51 -7.94 5.90
CA ASP A 166 -25.57 -9.40 5.77
C ASP A 166 -24.27 -10.01 5.19
N ASN A 167 -23.28 -9.16 4.87
CA ASN A 167 -22.04 -9.49 4.16
C ASN A 167 -22.23 -9.95 2.70
N SER A 168 -23.35 -9.59 2.07
CA SER A 168 -23.49 -9.74 0.61
C SER A 168 -22.51 -8.83 -0.15
N PRO A 169 -22.03 -9.24 -1.34
CA PRO A 169 -21.23 -8.39 -2.22
C PRO A 169 -22.06 -7.25 -2.83
N CYS A 170 -21.38 -6.22 -3.34
CA CYS A 170 -21.99 -5.15 -4.12
C CYS A 170 -22.08 -5.55 -5.60
N HIS A 171 -23.18 -5.18 -6.26
CA HIS A 171 -23.44 -5.47 -7.68
C HIS A 171 -22.81 -4.40 -8.58
N GLY A 172 -21.55 -4.59 -8.95
CA GLY A 172 -20.77 -3.66 -9.78
C GLY A 172 -20.38 -2.35 -9.08
N PHE A 173 -19.48 -1.62 -9.73
CA PHE A 173 -18.84 -0.44 -9.15
C PHE A 173 -19.80 0.74 -8.89
N GLU A 174 -20.95 0.77 -9.55
CA GLU A 174 -22.05 1.69 -9.28
C GLU A 174 -22.62 1.51 -7.86
N GLU A 175 -22.86 0.27 -7.41
CA GLU A 175 -23.31 0.01 -6.03
C GLU A 175 -22.19 0.26 -5.02
N VAL A 176 -20.94 -0.10 -5.36
CA VAL A 176 -19.76 0.22 -4.54
C VAL A 176 -19.67 1.71 -4.23
N LEU A 177 -19.77 2.58 -5.25
CA LEU A 177 -19.74 4.03 -5.08
C LEU A 177 -20.94 4.52 -4.28
N ALA A 178 -22.14 4.00 -4.55
CA ALA A 178 -23.36 4.36 -3.83
C ALA A 178 -23.36 3.90 -2.35
N CYS A 179 -22.58 2.89 -1.99
CA CYS A 179 -22.38 2.46 -0.60
C CYS A 179 -21.24 3.23 0.08
N TYR A 180 -20.12 3.46 -0.61
CA TYR A 180 -19.02 4.32 -0.15
C TYR A 180 -19.53 5.72 0.25
N GLN A 181 -20.35 6.37 -0.58
CA GLN A 181 -20.88 7.72 -0.29
C GLN A 181 -21.75 7.82 0.99
N LYS A 182 -22.16 6.69 1.58
CA LYS A 182 -22.94 6.63 2.84
C LYS A 182 -22.06 6.44 4.08
N ILE A 183 -20.74 6.20 3.92
CA ILE A 183 -19.85 5.66 4.96
C ILE A 183 -18.51 6.44 4.96
N VAL A 184 -18.22 7.23 6.01
CA VAL A 184 -16.94 7.99 6.15
C VAL A 184 -16.33 7.84 7.58
N PRO A 185 -15.32 6.95 7.77
CA PRO A 185 -14.71 6.54 9.06
C PRO A 185 -13.13 6.57 9.28
N ASN A 186 -12.40 5.42 9.49
CA ASN A 186 -10.91 5.23 9.76
C ASN A 186 -10.33 3.88 9.16
N LEU A 187 -8.99 3.61 9.05
CA LEU A 187 -8.23 2.45 8.39
C LEU A 187 -7.51 1.46 9.37
N ARG A 188 -7.37 0.13 9.08
CA ARG A 188 -6.16 -0.77 9.33
C ARG A 188 -6.25 -2.27 8.93
N LEU A 189 -5.17 -2.81 8.31
CA LEU A 189 -4.67 -4.22 8.22
C LEU A 189 -5.60 -5.37 7.74
N SER A 190 -6.76 -5.54 8.33
CA SER A 190 -7.59 -6.76 8.36
C SER A 190 -8.13 -7.26 7.01
N VAL A 191 -8.13 -6.43 5.97
CA VAL A 191 -8.66 -6.76 4.63
C VAL A 191 -7.91 -7.88 3.92
N ILE A 192 -6.58 -7.98 4.10
CA ILE A 192 -5.79 -9.03 3.41
C ILE A 192 -6.21 -10.41 3.91
N GLU A 193 -6.43 -10.56 5.22
CA GLU A 193 -6.92 -11.81 5.81
C GLU A 193 -8.35 -12.14 5.35
N ALA A 194 -9.22 -11.13 5.28
CA ALA A 194 -10.58 -11.30 4.75
C ALA A 194 -10.59 -11.73 3.26
N ALA A 195 -9.66 -11.25 2.44
CA ALA A 195 -9.51 -11.67 1.05
C ALA A 195 -8.99 -13.12 0.92
N ILE A 196 -8.03 -13.53 1.76
CA ILE A 196 -7.59 -14.94 1.85
C ILE A 196 -8.78 -15.86 2.19
N ASP A 197 -9.64 -15.44 3.12
CA ASP A 197 -10.87 -16.18 3.45
C ASP A 197 -11.87 -16.27 2.29
N ILE A 198 -11.92 -15.28 1.39
CA ILE A 198 -12.76 -15.34 0.18
C ILE A 198 -12.17 -16.32 -0.84
N VAL A 199 -10.84 -16.33 -1.01
CA VAL A 199 -10.13 -17.29 -1.89
C VAL A 199 -10.31 -18.74 -1.41
N GLU A 200 -10.35 -18.99 -0.11
CA GLU A 200 -10.64 -20.32 0.44
C GLU A 200 -12.13 -20.71 0.27
N LYS A 201 -13.07 -19.78 0.46
CA LYS A 201 -14.52 -20.00 0.26
C LYS A 201 -14.88 -20.28 -1.20
N SER A 202 -14.17 -19.65 -2.14
CA SER A 202 -14.27 -19.86 -3.59
C SER A 202 -13.45 -21.05 -4.11
N HIS A 203 -12.96 -21.92 -3.21
CA HIS A 203 -12.18 -23.12 -3.54
C HIS A 203 -10.89 -22.86 -4.34
N GLY A 204 -10.26 -21.70 -4.18
CA GLY A 204 -9.02 -21.33 -4.86
C GLY A 204 -9.22 -20.80 -6.27
N GLN A 205 -10.33 -20.11 -6.56
CA GLN A 205 -10.44 -19.25 -7.74
C GLN A 205 -9.48 -18.06 -7.63
N PHE A 206 -9.03 -17.53 -8.78
CA PHE A 206 -8.14 -16.36 -8.79
C PHE A 206 -8.88 -15.09 -8.37
N HIS A 207 -8.27 -14.32 -7.48
CA HIS A 207 -8.82 -13.06 -6.97
C HIS A 207 -7.80 -11.92 -7.09
N VAL A 208 -8.31 -10.72 -7.36
CA VAL A 208 -7.55 -9.46 -7.29
C VAL A 208 -8.13 -8.62 -6.17
N LEU A 209 -7.40 -8.49 -5.07
CA LEU A 209 -7.69 -7.55 -4.00
C LEU A 209 -7.14 -6.18 -4.38
N VAL A 210 -8.02 -5.19 -4.48
CA VAL A 210 -7.62 -3.78 -4.61
C VAL A 210 -7.81 -3.08 -3.27
N ILE A 211 -6.76 -2.43 -2.77
CA ILE A 211 -6.80 -1.59 -1.56
C ILE A 211 -6.56 -0.16 -2.02
N VAL A 212 -7.46 0.78 -1.73
CA VAL A 212 -7.19 2.22 -1.88
C VAL A 212 -6.80 2.77 -0.52
N ALA A 213 -5.69 3.52 -0.40
CA ALA A 213 -5.13 3.98 0.88
C ALA A 213 -4.38 5.32 0.86
N ASP A 214 -4.16 5.93 2.04
CA ASP A 214 -3.62 7.29 2.25
C ASP A 214 -2.11 7.38 2.57
N GLY A 215 -1.48 6.23 2.82
CA GLY A 215 -0.03 6.08 3.00
C GLY A 215 0.48 6.19 4.44
N GLN A 216 -0.31 6.74 5.37
CA GLN A 216 0.18 6.95 6.76
C GLN A 216 0.21 5.65 7.59
N VAL A 217 -0.44 4.58 7.14
CA VAL A 217 -0.45 3.28 7.84
C VAL A 217 0.91 2.57 7.87
N THR A 218 1.90 3.04 7.10
CA THR A 218 3.27 2.51 7.08
C THR A 218 4.31 3.49 7.63
N THR A 219 3.89 4.58 8.28
CA THR A 219 4.79 5.61 8.83
C THR A 219 4.71 5.71 10.36
N SER A 220 4.40 4.60 11.04
CA SER A 220 4.38 4.51 12.51
C SER A 220 5.79 4.48 13.12
N ALA A 221 6.51 5.60 12.96
CA ALA A 221 7.82 5.92 13.54
C ALA A 221 8.85 4.78 13.42
N ALA A 222 9.35 4.58 12.20
CA ALA A 222 10.59 3.84 12.00
C ALA A 222 11.72 4.44 12.86
N SER A 223 12.43 3.59 13.61
CA SER A 223 13.67 3.93 14.28
C SER A 223 14.69 4.47 13.27
N GLU A 224 15.60 5.37 13.67
CA GLU A 224 16.59 5.96 12.74
C GLU A 224 17.51 4.91 12.07
N ASP A 225 17.58 3.69 12.61
CA ASP A 225 18.29 2.53 12.06
C ASP A 225 17.54 1.77 10.92
N GLY A 226 16.30 2.15 10.59
CA GLY A 226 15.54 1.55 9.48
C GLY A 226 14.88 0.20 9.81
N GLU A 227 14.62 -0.10 11.08
CA GLU A 227 13.76 -1.21 11.48
C GLU A 227 12.29 -0.96 11.11
N LEU A 228 11.63 -1.98 10.55
CA LEU A 228 10.19 -1.98 10.28
C LEU A 228 9.40 -1.85 11.59
N SER A 229 8.43 -0.96 11.66
CA SER A 229 7.54 -0.90 12.82
C SER A 229 6.73 -2.20 12.96
N PRO A 230 6.21 -2.53 14.16
CA PRO A 230 5.41 -3.74 14.37
C PRO A 230 4.18 -3.85 13.47
N GLN A 231 3.71 -2.73 12.91
CA GLN A 231 2.61 -2.69 11.95
C GLN A 231 3.04 -3.09 10.55
N GLU A 232 4.09 -2.46 10.02
CA GLU A 232 4.69 -2.80 8.72
C GLU A 232 5.10 -4.28 8.66
N ALA A 233 5.72 -4.79 9.74
CA ALA A 233 6.08 -6.19 9.85
C ALA A 233 4.87 -7.15 9.77
N ARG A 234 3.69 -6.74 10.27
CA ARG A 234 2.44 -7.50 10.10
C ARG A 234 1.91 -7.40 8.68
N THR A 235 1.93 -6.22 8.05
CA THR A 235 1.52 -6.05 6.64
C THR A 235 2.36 -6.91 5.71
N ILE A 236 3.69 -6.86 5.87
CA ILE A 236 4.65 -7.70 5.11
C ILE A 236 4.36 -9.19 5.31
N LYS A 237 4.10 -9.63 6.56
CA LYS A 237 3.73 -11.02 6.82
C LYS A 237 2.40 -11.40 6.15
N ALA A 238 1.38 -10.55 6.22
CA ALA A 238 0.07 -10.82 5.61
C ALA A 238 0.16 -10.94 4.07
N ILE A 239 0.98 -10.12 3.41
CA ILE A 239 1.24 -10.23 1.97
C ILE A 239 2.02 -11.52 1.66
N ALA A 240 3.05 -11.85 2.43
CA ALA A 240 3.80 -13.09 2.27
C ALA A 240 2.93 -14.34 2.50
N ASP A 241 2.03 -14.32 3.50
CA ASP A 241 1.03 -15.37 3.72
C ASP A 241 0.05 -15.47 2.55
N ALA A 242 -0.40 -14.33 2.00
CA ALA A 242 -1.31 -14.25 0.85
C ALA A 242 -0.70 -14.87 -0.43
N SER A 243 0.62 -14.81 -0.61
CA SER A 243 1.29 -15.41 -1.78
C SER A 243 1.20 -16.94 -1.84
N SER A 244 0.80 -17.60 -0.74
CA SER A 244 0.50 -19.03 -0.68
C SER A 244 -0.91 -19.38 -1.21
N TYR A 245 -1.60 -18.42 -1.83
CA TYR A 245 -2.95 -18.49 -2.41
C TYR A 245 -2.97 -17.84 -3.80
N PRO A 246 -3.96 -18.12 -4.67
CA PRO A 246 -4.13 -17.44 -5.96
C PRO A 246 -4.74 -16.03 -5.77
N LEU A 247 -4.01 -15.14 -5.06
CA LEU A 247 -4.44 -13.81 -4.66
C LEU A 247 -3.40 -12.74 -5.05
N SER A 248 -3.77 -11.89 -6.01
CA SER A 248 -3.08 -10.64 -6.35
C SER A 248 -3.55 -9.50 -5.45
N ILE A 249 -2.64 -8.57 -5.10
CA ILE A 249 -2.93 -7.40 -4.26
C ILE A 249 -2.44 -6.12 -4.96
N ILE A 250 -3.33 -5.17 -5.23
CA ILE A 250 -3.00 -3.85 -5.78
C ILE A 250 -3.22 -2.80 -4.69
N LEU A 251 -2.17 -2.11 -4.25
CA LEU A 251 -2.27 -0.98 -3.31
C LEU A 251 -2.24 0.35 -4.07
N VAL A 252 -3.37 1.08 -4.04
CA VAL A 252 -3.57 2.35 -4.73
C VAL A 252 -3.43 3.50 -3.74
N GLY A 253 -2.28 4.20 -3.79
CA GLY A 253 -1.96 5.31 -2.91
C GLY A 253 -2.60 6.63 -3.35
N VAL A 254 -3.53 7.17 -2.57
CA VAL A 254 -4.25 8.44 -2.79
C VAL A 254 -3.89 9.46 -1.72
N GLY A 255 -3.78 10.74 -2.08
CA GLY A 255 -3.37 11.79 -1.15
C GLY A 255 -1.86 12.03 -1.08
N ASP A 256 -1.43 12.76 -0.06
CA ASP A 256 -0.10 13.34 0.09
C ASP A 256 0.99 12.33 0.49
N GLY A 257 0.62 11.14 0.98
CA GLY A 257 1.56 10.09 1.38
C GLY A 257 2.09 10.24 2.82
N PRO A 258 3.33 9.79 3.12
CA PRO A 258 4.43 9.51 2.18
C PRO A 258 4.27 8.22 1.37
N TRP A 259 5.04 8.11 0.29
CA TRP A 259 5.01 6.99 -0.68
C TRP A 259 6.39 6.40 -0.97
N GLU A 260 7.44 7.05 -0.47
CA GLU A 260 8.85 6.76 -0.69
C GLU A 260 9.23 5.36 -0.20
N ASP A 261 8.63 4.90 0.89
CA ASP A 261 8.84 3.56 1.43
C ASP A 261 7.96 2.51 0.76
N MET A 262 6.78 2.84 0.23
CA MET A 262 5.92 1.87 -0.47
C MET A 262 6.56 1.32 -1.75
N LYS A 263 7.29 2.16 -2.49
CA LYS A 263 8.14 1.70 -3.62
C LYS A 263 9.32 0.81 -3.17
N LYS A 264 9.75 0.90 -1.91
CA LYS A 264 10.78 0.00 -1.33
C LYS A 264 10.18 -1.27 -0.72
N PHE A 265 8.87 -1.33 -0.50
CA PHE A 265 8.19 -2.50 0.03
C PHE A 265 7.99 -3.55 -1.07
N ASP A 266 7.55 -3.15 -2.27
CA ASP A 266 7.44 -4.01 -3.46
C ASP A 266 8.68 -4.90 -3.63
N ASP A 267 9.85 -4.26 -3.74
CA ASP A 267 11.18 -4.88 -3.93
C ASP A 267 11.63 -5.85 -2.81
N LYS A 268 10.98 -5.83 -1.63
CA LYS A 268 11.60 -6.34 -0.38
C LYS A 268 10.78 -7.31 0.44
N ILE A 269 9.56 -7.68 0.05
CA ILE A 269 8.73 -8.64 0.81
C ILE A 269 9.43 -10.01 0.86
N PRO A 270 9.98 -10.44 2.01
CA PRO A 270 10.82 -11.64 2.05
C PRO A 270 9.97 -12.90 2.10
N ALA A 271 10.50 -13.98 1.53
CA ALA A 271 9.94 -15.34 1.58
C ALA A 271 8.58 -15.60 0.90
N ARG A 272 7.94 -14.61 0.23
CA ARG A 272 6.74 -14.82 -0.61
C ARG A 272 6.93 -15.92 -1.67
N ASP A 273 5.88 -16.68 -1.99
CA ASP A 273 5.89 -17.83 -2.93
C ASP A 273 5.93 -17.40 -4.40
N PHE A 274 5.35 -16.25 -4.71
CA PHE A 274 5.54 -15.46 -5.92
C PHE A 274 5.34 -13.99 -5.58
N ASP A 275 5.72 -13.09 -6.49
CA ASP A 275 5.37 -11.68 -6.37
C ASP A 275 3.87 -11.49 -6.61
N ASN A 276 3.15 -11.06 -5.58
CA ASN A 276 1.69 -11.01 -5.55
C ASN A 276 1.15 -9.66 -5.10
N PHE A 277 2.00 -8.62 -5.11
CA PHE A 277 1.69 -7.29 -4.60
C PHE A 277 2.21 -6.24 -5.59
N GLN A 278 1.48 -5.13 -5.75
CA GLN A 278 1.82 -4.05 -6.68
C GLN A 278 1.41 -2.70 -6.08
N PHE A 279 2.34 -1.74 -5.93
CA PHE A 279 2.03 -0.40 -5.47
C PHE A 279 1.84 0.63 -6.61
N VAL A 280 0.73 1.36 -6.56
CA VAL A 280 0.39 2.40 -7.55
C VAL A 280 0.10 3.74 -6.86
N ASN A 281 1.02 4.69 -6.97
CA ASN A 281 0.76 6.06 -6.52
C ASN A 281 -0.20 6.77 -7.50
N PHE A 282 -1.48 6.82 -7.12
CA PHE A 282 -2.55 7.48 -7.87
C PHE A 282 -2.35 9.00 -7.93
N THR A 283 -1.89 9.61 -6.83
CA THR A 283 -1.61 11.04 -6.75
C THR A 283 -0.54 11.47 -7.76
N ASP A 284 0.60 10.75 -7.83
CA ASP A 284 1.67 11.00 -8.81
C ASP A 284 1.13 10.96 -10.24
N ILE A 285 0.30 9.98 -10.56
CA ILE A 285 -0.26 9.80 -11.92
C ILE A 285 -1.25 10.92 -12.24
N MET A 286 -2.15 11.25 -11.30
CA MET A 286 -3.17 12.29 -11.50
C MET A 286 -2.59 13.70 -11.49
N ALA A 287 -1.43 13.94 -10.88
CA ALA A 287 -0.70 15.21 -10.90
C ALA A 287 0.01 15.52 -12.24
N LYS A 288 0.20 14.52 -13.12
CA LYS A 288 0.91 14.71 -14.41
C LYS A 288 0.25 15.77 -15.31
N LYS A 289 1.05 16.41 -16.18
CA LYS A 289 0.56 17.41 -17.16
C LYS A 289 0.11 16.73 -18.47
N SER A 290 -0.97 15.97 -18.39
CA SER A 290 -1.62 15.23 -19.48
C SER A 290 -3.15 15.37 -19.41
N SER A 291 -3.86 14.93 -20.45
CA SER A 291 -5.32 14.91 -20.48
C SER A 291 -5.91 13.91 -19.45
N PRO A 292 -7.19 14.03 -19.07
CA PRO A 292 -7.83 13.06 -18.17
C PRO A 292 -7.76 11.62 -18.69
N SER A 293 -8.02 11.39 -19.97
CA SER A 293 -8.00 10.05 -20.58
C SER A 293 -6.61 9.39 -20.48
N GLU A 294 -5.54 10.14 -20.75
CA GLU A 294 -4.17 9.64 -20.60
C GLU A 294 -3.82 9.30 -19.14
N LYS A 295 -4.43 9.97 -18.16
CA LYS A 295 -4.25 9.67 -16.73
C LYS A 295 -5.02 8.43 -16.29
N GLU A 296 -6.27 8.30 -16.76
CA GLU A 296 -7.07 7.09 -16.52
C GLU A 296 -6.36 5.87 -17.13
N ALA A 297 -5.89 5.97 -18.38
CA ALA A 297 -5.14 4.92 -19.06
C ALA A 297 -3.77 4.61 -18.40
N ALA A 298 -3.04 5.62 -17.92
CA ALA A 298 -1.78 5.41 -17.22
C ALA A 298 -1.96 4.78 -15.83
N PHE A 299 -3.04 5.10 -15.11
CA PHE A 299 -3.38 4.45 -13.85
C PHE A 299 -3.85 3.01 -14.07
N ALA A 300 -4.72 2.78 -15.05
CA ALA A 300 -5.15 1.45 -15.49
C ALA A 300 -3.98 0.54 -15.86
N LEU A 301 -3.02 1.04 -16.66
CA LEU A 301 -1.80 0.31 -17.00
C LEU A 301 -0.94 0.01 -15.77
N ALA A 302 -0.74 0.99 -14.87
CA ALA A 302 0.06 0.82 -13.68
C ALA A 302 -0.53 -0.21 -12.68
N ALA A 303 -1.86 -0.26 -12.56
CA ALA A 303 -2.56 -1.24 -11.72
C ALA A 303 -2.48 -2.67 -12.28
N LEU A 304 -2.46 -2.83 -13.61
CA LEU A 304 -2.62 -4.15 -14.24
C LEU A 304 -1.34 -4.74 -14.85
N MET A 305 -0.21 -4.03 -14.81
CA MET A 305 1.03 -4.48 -15.46
C MET A 305 1.52 -5.85 -14.98
N GLU A 306 1.29 -6.20 -13.72
CA GLU A 306 1.76 -7.45 -13.11
C GLU A 306 0.77 -8.61 -13.25
N ILE A 307 -0.53 -8.33 -13.25
CA ILE A 307 -1.60 -9.33 -13.11
C ILE A 307 -1.49 -10.51 -14.10
N PRO A 308 -1.10 -10.34 -15.39
CA PRO A 308 -0.86 -11.48 -16.28
C PRO A 308 0.23 -12.45 -15.77
N PHE A 309 1.30 -11.91 -15.17
CA PHE A 309 2.41 -12.69 -14.64
C PHE A 309 2.07 -13.28 -13.26
N GLN A 310 1.34 -12.54 -12.42
CA GLN A 310 0.86 -13.03 -11.12
C GLN A 310 -0.12 -14.20 -11.27
N TYR A 311 -1.08 -14.12 -12.21
CA TYR A 311 -1.96 -15.24 -12.56
C TYR A 311 -1.18 -16.45 -13.08
N LYS A 312 -0.21 -16.21 -13.98
CA LYS A 312 0.68 -17.23 -14.53
C LYS A 312 1.54 -17.89 -13.45
N ALA A 313 1.98 -17.14 -12.44
CA ALA A 313 2.70 -17.65 -11.28
C ALA A 313 1.82 -18.57 -10.41
N ALA A 314 0.61 -18.11 -10.05
CA ALA A 314 -0.37 -18.93 -9.31
C ALA A 314 -0.74 -20.21 -10.06
N THR A 315 -0.78 -20.16 -11.40
CA THR A 315 -0.96 -21.33 -12.28
C THR A 315 0.24 -22.28 -12.23
N GLU A 316 1.46 -21.78 -12.47
CA GLU A 316 2.68 -22.62 -12.47
C GLU A 316 3.06 -23.17 -11.09
N LEU A 317 2.60 -22.54 -10.00
CA LEU A 317 2.74 -23.02 -8.62
C LEU A 317 1.63 -23.99 -8.18
N GLY A 318 0.56 -24.16 -8.98
CA GLY A 318 -0.54 -25.06 -8.65
C GLY A 318 -1.41 -24.57 -7.47
N LEU A 319 -1.61 -23.25 -7.36
CA LEU A 319 -2.44 -22.62 -6.32
C LEU A 319 -3.93 -22.58 -6.71
N LEU A 320 -4.23 -22.57 -8.01
CA LEU A 320 -5.61 -22.51 -8.53
C LEU A 320 -6.40 -23.80 -8.27
N GLY A 321 -7.70 -23.66 -8.00
CA GLY A 321 -8.63 -24.77 -7.78
C GLY A 321 -8.40 -25.54 -6.47
N ARG A 322 -7.69 -24.94 -5.51
CA ARG A 322 -7.31 -25.56 -4.24
C ARG A 322 -7.65 -24.70 -3.03
N ALA A 323 -8.59 -25.19 -2.21
CA ALA A 323 -8.67 -24.81 -0.80
C ALA A 323 -7.47 -25.39 -0.02
N THR A 324 -6.91 -24.63 0.90
CA THR A 324 -5.78 -25.03 1.76
C THR A 324 -6.21 -25.33 3.20
N GLY A 325 -7.37 -24.82 3.62
CA GLY A 325 -7.92 -24.94 4.97
C GLY A 325 -7.20 -24.13 6.05
N ARG A 326 -6.35 -23.15 5.67
CA ARG A 326 -5.41 -22.46 6.60
C ARG A 326 -5.80 -21.02 6.95
N SER A 327 -6.91 -20.49 6.44
CA SER A 327 -7.34 -19.11 6.67
C SER A 327 -7.95 -18.85 8.06
N ASN A 328 -7.97 -17.57 8.45
CA ASN A 328 -8.34 -17.13 9.80
C ASN A 328 -9.85 -17.14 10.08
N LYS A 329 -10.70 -17.28 9.05
CA LYS A 329 -12.17 -17.31 9.13
C LYS A 329 -12.74 -16.02 9.71
N ILE A 330 -12.24 -14.90 9.22
CA ILE A 330 -12.70 -13.55 9.53
C ILE A 330 -14.20 -13.43 9.25
N VAL A 331 -14.92 -12.92 10.24
CA VAL A 331 -16.33 -12.54 10.16
C VAL A 331 -16.39 -11.01 10.20
N PRO A 332 -16.75 -10.34 9.10
CA PRO A 332 -16.84 -8.88 9.10
C PRO A 332 -17.91 -8.37 10.06
N ARG A 333 -17.68 -7.17 10.60
CA ARG A 333 -18.72 -6.39 11.26
C ARG A 333 -19.76 -5.91 10.22
N PRO A 334 -21.02 -5.68 10.63
CA PRO A 334 -21.93 -4.88 9.81
C PRO A 334 -21.36 -3.48 9.59
N PRO A 335 -21.76 -2.76 8.53
CA PRO A 335 -21.28 -1.41 8.28
C PRO A 335 -21.60 -0.50 9.48
N PRO A 336 -20.69 0.44 9.84
CA PRO A 336 -21.00 1.42 10.87
C PRO A 336 -22.25 2.19 10.44
N ALA A 337 -23.25 2.23 11.32
CA ALA A 337 -24.50 2.90 11.01
C ALA A 337 -24.22 4.36 10.60
N PRO A 338 -24.83 4.89 9.52
CA PRO A 338 -24.70 6.29 9.16
C PRO A 338 -24.99 7.16 10.37
N TYR A 339 -24.26 8.27 10.53
CA TYR A 339 -24.42 9.19 11.66
C TYR A 339 -25.68 10.04 11.50
N SER A 340 -26.82 9.35 11.42
CA SER A 340 -28.16 9.91 11.47
C SER A 340 -28.27 10.72 12.74
N GLN A 341 -28.33 12.04 12.59
CA GLN A 341 -28.86 12.90 13.64
C GLN A 341 -30.20 12.30 14.08
N LEU A 342 -30.37 12.06 15.38
CA LEU A 342 -31.57 11.46 15.94
C LEU A 342 -32.74 12.44 15.80
N VAL A 343 -33.38 12.44 14.63
CA VAL A 343 -34.62 13.17 14.37
C VAL A 343 -35.68 12.63 15.32
N PRO A 344 -36.17 13.43 16.30
CA PRO A 344 -37.22 12.97 17.20
C PRO A 344 -38.51 12.73 16.39
N PRO A 345 -39.35 11.74 16.76
CA PRO A 345 -40.55 11.42 16.00
C PRO A 345 -41.44 12.65 15.83
N ALA A 346 -41.73 12.97 14.57
CA ALA A 346 -42.26 14.28 14.19
C ALA A 346 -43.60 14.60 14.86
N ARG A 347 -43.63 15.65 15.67
CA ARG A 347 -44.88 16.32 16.05
C ARG A 347 -45.30 17.25 14.92
N VAL A 348 -46.45 16.98 14.34
CA VAL A 348 -47.02 17.77 13.24
C VAL A 348 -47.37 19.18 13.72
N LEU A 349 -46.69 20.20 13.18
CA LEU A 349 -47.30 21.48 12.87
C LEU A 349 -46.51 22.22 11.78
N SER A 350 -47.20 22.96 10.93
CA SER A 350 -46.65 23.60 9.74
C SER A 350 -46.05 24.97 10.03
N ASN A 351 -44.83 25.24 9.54
CA ASN A 351 -44.49 26.35 8.62
C ASN A 351 -42.97 26.56 8.50
N THR A 352 -42.55 27.17 7.38
CA THR A 352 -41.15 27.46 7.00
C THR A 352 -40.84 28.97 7.12
N PRO A 353 -39.60 29.44 6.87
CA PRO A 353 -38.36 29.08 7.57
C PRO A 353 -37.56 30.34 8.02
N THR A 354 -36.46 30.21 8.77
CA THR A 354 -35.41 31.27 8.79
C THR A 354 -34.04 30.76 9.25
N PHE A 355 -32.97 31.17 8.56
CA PHE A 355 -31.58 30.77 8.82
C PHE A 355 -30.90 31.75 9.81
N MET A 356 -30.98 31.51 11.14
CA MET A 356 -30.32 32.38 12.14
C MET A 356 -29.89 31.71 13.48
N ASP A 357 -30.04 30.40 13.67
CA ASP A 357 -29.97 29.79 15.04
C ASP A 357 -28.74 28.90 15.34
N ASP A 358 -27.87 28.68 14.37
CA ASP A 358 -26.82 27.63 14.44
C ASP A 358 -25.68 27.96 15.44
N GLU A 359 -25.21 29.21 15.48
CA GLU A 359 -24.11 29.64 16.39
C GLU A 359 -24.46 29.47 17.87
N ARG A 360 -25.71 29.70 18.26
CA ARG A 360 -26.15 29.52 19.66
C ARG A 360 -26.10 28.05 20.07
N ASN A 361 -26.48 27.16 19.16
CA ASN A 361 -26.57 25.73 19.42
C ASN A 361 -25.18 25.11 19.63
N GLN A 362 -24.15 25.58 18.90
CA GLN A 362 -22.77 25.13 19.11
C GLN A 362 -22.17 25.54 20.47
N MET A 363 -22.59 26.66 21.06
CA MET A 363 -22.07 27.11 22.37
C MET A 363 -22.85 26.57 23.58
N ALA A 364 -24.04 26.00 23.38
CA ALA A 364 -24.88 25.44 24.45
C ALA A 364 -24.38 24.08 24.97
N CYS A 365 -24.53 23.82 26.26
CA CYS A 365 -24.13 22.56 26.88
C CYS A 365 -25.04 21.39 26.43
N ALA A 366 -24.45 20.34 25.89
CA ALA A 366 -25.12 19.14 25.37
C ALA A 366 -25.95 18.30 26.39
N ILE A 367 -26.12 18.77 27.63
CA ILE A 367 -26.91 18.11 28.68
C ILE A 367 -28.19 18.91 29.00
N CYS A 368 -28.07 20.22 29.22
CA CYS A 368 -29.23 21.08 29.51
C CYS A 368 -29.71 21.92 28.31
N LEU A 369 -28.94 21.95 27.21
CA LEU A 369 -29.17 22.71 25.98
C LEU A 369 -29.41 24.22 26.18
N THR A 370 -29.10 24.74 27.37
CA THR A 370 -29.47 26.09 27.83
C THR A 370 -28.25 26.93 28.23
N ASN A 371 -27.40 26.38 29.10
CA ASN A 371 -26.23 27.09 29.63
C ASN A 371 -25.02 26.95 28.69
N LYS A 372 -24.18 28.00 28.58
CA LYS A 372 -22.92 27.95 27.83
C LYS A 372 -21.93 26.91 28.38
N LYS A 373 -21.06 26.39 27.51
CA LYS A 373 -19.96 25.47 27.87
C LYS A 373 -18.82 26.22 28.61
N ASP A 374 -18.83 26.24 29.95
CA ASP A 374 -17.80 26.89 30.79
C ASP A 374 -16.90 25.91 31.59
N LEU A 375 -17.10 24.60 31.44
CA LEU A 375 -16.35 23.56 32.16
C LEU A 375 -15.83 22.47 31.20
N ALA A 376 -14.51 22.36 31.07
CA ALA A 376 -13.82 21.31 30.34
C ALA A 376 -13.41 20.14 31.25
N PHE A 377 -13.39 18.93 30.70
CA PHE A 377 -12.88 17.73 31.35
C PHE A 377 -11.44 17.42 30.89
N GLY A 378 -10.72 16.59 31.64
CA GLY A 378 -9.37 16.12 31.26
C GLY A 378 -9.27 15.41 29.89
N CYS A 379 -10.41 15.04 29.30
CA CYS A 379 -10.53 14.45 27.97
C CYS A 379 -10.91 15.47 26.86
N GLY A 380 -10.72 16.78 27.11
CA GLY A 380 -10.99 17.88 26.16
C GLY A 380 -12.47 18.26 26.00
N HIS A 381 -13.40 17.34 26.25
CA HIS A 381 -14.83 17.59 26.13
C HIS A 381 -15.37 18.61 27.15
N MET A 382 -16.36 19.41 26.75
CA MET A 382 -16.90 20.53 27.53
C MET A 382 -18.40 20.46 27.82
N THR A 383 -18.80 20.97 28.98
CA THR A 383 -20.18 21.11 29.47
C THR A 383 -20.35 22.45 30.21
N CYS A 384 -21.55 22.78 30.67
CA CYS A 384 -21.74 23.83 31.67
C CYS A 384 -21.43 23.29 33.08
N ARG A 385 -21.00 24.17 33.98
CA ARG A 385 -20.60 23.84 35.35
C ARG A 385 -21.69 23.12 36.17
N GLU A 386 -22.97 23.45 35.97
CA GLU A 386 -24.11 22.86 36.69
C GLU A 386 -24.39 21.39 36.33
N CYS A 387 -24.06 21.01 35.09
CA CYS A 387 -24.15 19.63 34.64
C CYS A 387 -22.84 18.88 34.95
N GLY A 388 -21.70 19.40 34.49
CA GLY A 388 -20.41 18.71 34.59
C GLY A 388 -19.83 18.56 36.01
N SER A 389 -20.35 19.30 37.00
CA SER A 389 -19.99 19.13 38.42
C SER A 389 -20.50 17.83 39.04
N ARG A 390 -21.59 17.24 38.50
CA ARG A 390 -22.24 16.03 39.06
C ARG A 390 -21.95 14.75 38.30
N LEU A 391 -21.23 14.82 37.18
CA LEU A 391 -20.86 13.65 36.37
C LEU A 391 -19.62 12.97 36.93
N THR A 392 -19.66 11.64 37.05
CA THR A 392 -18.48 10.79 37.31
C THR A 392 -17.66 10.58 36.03
N ASP A 393 -18.33 10.46 34.89
CA ASP A 393 -17.77 10.04 33.61
C ASP A 393 -18.24 10.97 32.48
N CYS A 394 -17.42 11.12 31.43
CA CYS A 394 -17.66 12.06 30.36
C CYS A 394 -18.93 11.68 29.57
N PRO A 395 -19.89 12.60 29.33
CA PRO A 395 -21.13 12.29 28.64
C PRO A 395 -20.92 11.97 27.15
N ILE A 396 -19.76 12.34 26.59
CA ILE A 396 -19.43 12.21 25.17
C ILE A 396 -18.52 11.00 24.93
N CYS A 397 -17.37 10.89 25.61
CA CYS A 397 -16.42 9.78 25.41
C CYS A 397 -16.42 8.72 26.52
N ARG A 398 -17.30 8.81 27.53
CA ARG A 398 -17.42 7.88 28.68
C ARG A 398 -16.16 7.66 29.54
N GLN A 399 -15.08 8.39 29.29
CA GLN A 399 -13.88 8.39 30.14
C GLN A 399 -14.17 9.02 31.50
N ARG A 400 -13.65 8.42 32.57
CA ARG A 400 -13.82 8.87 33.96
C ARG A 400 -13.23 10.28 34.18
N ILE A 401 -14.02 11.18 34.74
CA ILE A 401 -13.65 12.60 34.89
C ILE A 401 -12.75 12.79 36.12
N THR A 402 -11.45 12.64 35.90
CA THR A 402 -10.39 12.95 36.86
C THR A 402 -10.27 14.46 37.10
N ASN A 403 -10.11 15.25 36.03
CA ASN A 403 -9.92 16.69 36.07
C ASN A 403 -11.12 17.47 35.51
N ARG A 404 -11.42 18.62 36.13
CA ARG A 404 -12.43 19.60 35.69
C ARG A 404 -11.79 21.00 35.68
N LEU A 405 -11.67 21.60 34.50
CA LEU A 405 -11.05 22.91 34.28
C LEU A 405 -12.12 23.92 33.91
N ARG A 406 -12.15 25.09 34.57
CA ARG A 406 -13.06 26.17 34.20
C ARG A 406 -12.47 26.97 33.05
N VAL A 407 -13.24 27.11 31.98
CA VAL A 407 -12.85 27.90 30.80
C VAL A 407 -13.58 29.23 30.84
N PHE A 408 -12.84 30.33 30.72
CA PHE A 408 -13.39 31.67 30.63
C PHE A 408 -13.35 32.12 29.17
N SER A 409 -14.51 32.33 28.56
CA SER A 409 -14.61 33.01 27.27
C SER A 409 -14.39 34.51 27.47
N SER A 410 -13.52 35.09 26.63
CA SER A 410 -13.42 36.54 26.39
C SER A 410 -14.56 37.02 25.51
#